data_AF-A0A9W5URV4-F1
#
_entry.id   AF-A0A9W5URV4-F1
#
_cell.length_a   1.000
_cell.length_b   1.000
_cell.length_c   1.000
_cell.angle_alpha   90.00
_cell.angle_beta   90.00
_cell.angle_gamma   90.00
#
_symmetry.space_group_name_H-M   'P 1'
#
loop_
_entity.id
_entity.type
_entity.pdbx_description
1 polymer ?
#
loop_
_entity_poly.entity_id
_entity_poly.type
_entity_poly.pdbx_seq_one_letter_code
_entity_poly.pdbx_strand_id
1 'polypeptide(L)'
;MNADADSRRPRRRWLGIVSSIFVTVVAVVSLGVAALQLGLPWQMGAGDRNHVYQGPAGSQRYQVHLPPQQDGTARLPVVMAIHGCAMTGYGWNSMKATTQFNSLADREGFIVVYPTQLISRNVIACWNSADPRQQQRHTGEPALLAGVAREVVEKYDADPAQVHVAGASSGAGTAVILGATYPDVFATVTSVAGGEYGLDQVDPDDPDSTSPLDTARQAWAQMGERARRVPLLIIQGEQDDVVPPLVATRLAAHWTAVGDLIDDGQPNDSLGRTEETTSVPAAAGRHAYTHTTITASDGSSIVESYLVQGMGHAWPGPDGDGRYTDHAGPDASEIVWRFAERHPMR
;
A
#
# COMPACT_ATOMS: atom_id res chain seq x y z
N MET A 1 82.25 5.15 -9.75
CA MET A 1 81.27 6.21 -9.42
C MET A 1 80.06 6.04 -10.32
N ASN A 2 78.88 6.08 -9.70
CA ASN A 2 77.54 6.28 -10.25
C ASN A 2 76.90 5.16 -11.09
N ALA A 3 76.00 4.43 -10.43
CA ALA A 3 74.75 3.99 -11.03
C ALA A 3 73.63 4.21 -10.00
N ASP A 4 72.86 5.27 -10.19
CA ASP A 4 71.57 5.45 -9.52
C ASP A 4 70.59 5.99 -10.57
N ALA A 5 69.69 5.12 -11.03
CA ALA A 5 68.66 5.44 -12.01
C ALA A 5 67.37 4.65 -11.70
N ASP A 6 66.50 5.34 -10.97
CA ASP A 6 65.04 5.43 -11.13
C ASP A 6 64.24 4.12 -11.27
N SER A 7 63.71 3.63 -10.14
CA SER A 7 62.72 2.56 -10.05
C SER A 7 61.42 3.01 -9.35
N ARG A 8 60.68 3.97 -9.92
CA ARG A 8 59.35 4.38 -9.41
C ARG A 8 58.17 4.26 -10.39
N ARG A 9 58.11 3.23 -11.24
CA ARG A 9 57.00 3.07 -12.23
C ARG A 9 56.20 1.74 -12.32
N PRO A 10 56.00 0.90 -11.27
CA PRO A 10 54.96 -0.16 -11.32
C PRO A 10 53.69 0.10 -10.48
N ARG A 11 53.77 0.86 -9.37
CA ARG A 11 52.66 0.97 -8.40
C ARG A 11 51.42 1.73 -8.91
N ARG A 12 51.59 2.76 -9.75
CA ARG A 12 50.46 3.57 -10.25
C ARG A 12 49.53 2.82 -11.22
N ARG A 13 50.05 1.86 -11.99
CA ARG A 13 49.25 1.09 -12.96
C ARG A 13 48.37 0.04 -12.29
N TRP A 14 48.87 -0.63 -11.24
CA TRP A 14 48.10 -1.62 -10.47
C TRP A 14 46.94 -1.00 -9.67
N LEU A 15 47.15 0.18 -9.08
CA LEU A 15 46.09 0.95 -8.41
C LEU A 15 44.95 1.34 -9.39
N GLY A 16 45.29 1.69 -10.65
CA GLY A 16 44.29 2.02 -11.67
C GLY A 16 43.46 0.82 -12.14
N ILE A 17 44.05 -0.38 -12.23
CA ILE A 17 43.34 -1.59 -12.66
C ILE A 17 42.40 -2.11 -11.57
N VAL A 18 42.85 -2.15 -10.30
CA VAL A 18 42.02 -2.55 -9.16
C VAL A 18 40.87 -1.55 -8.95
N SER A 19 41.14 -0.25 -9.11
CA SER A 19 40.11 0.79 -9.06
C SER A 19 39.08 0.66 -10.19
N SER A 20 39.52 0.33 -11.42
CA SER A 20 38.62 0.14 -12.57
C SER A 20 37.72 -1.10 -12.42
N ILE A 21 38.27 -2.22 -11.94
CA ILE A 21 37.49 -3.44 -11.66
C ILE A 21 36.47 -3.19 -10.55
N PHE A 22 36.88 -2.51 -9.46
CA PHE A 22 35.98 -2.16 -8.37
C PHE A 22 34.83 -1.25 -8.84
N VAL A 23 35.13 -0.20 -9.62
CA VAL A 23 34.11 0.69 -10.19
C VAL A 23 33.16 -0.07 -11.12
N THR A 24 33.67 -1.01 -11.92
CA THR A 24 32.85 -1.83 -12.83
C THR A 24 31.93 -2.77 -12.05
N VAL A 25 32.43 -3.45 -11.02
CA VAL A 25 31.62 -4.34 -10.18
C VAL A 25 30.55 -3.55 -9.43
N VAL A 26 30.89 -2.41 -8.84
CA VAL A 26 29.91 -1.52 -8.19
C VAL A 26 28.85 -1.04 -9.18
N ALA A 27 29.24 -0.66 -10.41
CA ALA A 27 28.29 -0.25 -11.45
C ALA A 27 27.35 -1.40 -11.86
N VAL A 28 27.87 -2.62 -12.07
CA VAL A 28 27.07 -3.80 -12.44
C VAL A 28 26.10 -4.19 -11.31
N VAL A 29 26.57 -4.22 -10.06
CA VAL A 29 25.70 -4.50 -8.90
C VAL A 29 24.63 -3.41 -8.75
N SER A 30 25.01 -2.14 -8.90
CA SER A 30 24.06 -1.02 -8.81
C SER A 30 23.01 -1.06 -9.94
N LEU A 31 23.43 -1.39 -11.17
CA LEU A 31 22.53 -1.61 -12.31
C LEU A 31 21.60 -2.81 -12.07
N GLY A 32 22.12 -3.91 -11.52
CA GLY A 32 21.32 -5.09 -11.17
C GLY A 32 20.27 -4.80 -10.10
N VAL A 33 20.65 -4.08 -9.04
CA VAL A 33 19.73 -3.63 -7.99
C VAL A 33 18.68 -2.67 -8.55
N ALA A 34 19.09 -1.70 -9.37
CA ALA A 34 18.17 -0.75 -9.99
C ALA A 34 17.17 -1.47 -10.93
N ALA A 35 17.64 -2.41 -11.76
CA ALA A 35 16.78 -3.23 -12.61
C ALA A 35 15.80 -4.09 -11.82
N LEU A 36 16.23 -4.64 -10.67
CA LEU A 36 15.38 -5.42 -9.80
C LEU A 36 14.29 -4.56 -9.15
N GLN A 37 14.65 -3.38 -8.64
CA GLN A 37 13.71 -2.52 -7.90
C GLN A 37 12.80 -1.66 -8.79
N LEU A 38 13.32 -1.19 -9.93
CA LEU A 38 12.65 -0.21 -10.79
C LEU A 38 12.18 -0.83 -12.10
N GLY A 39 12.29 -2.15 -12.22
CA GLY A 39 12.04 -2.86 -13.44
C GLY A 39 12.99 -2.48 -14.58
N LEU A 40 12.75 -3.11 -15.71
CA LEU A 40 13.47 -2.89 -16.96
C LEU A 40 12.57 -2.15 -17.95
N PRO A 41 13.12 -1.34 -18.88
CA PRO A 41 12.29 -0.52 -19.77
C PRO A 41 11.26 -1.31 -20.58
N TRP A 42 11.57 -2.57 -20.94
CA TRP A 42 10.67 -3.46 -21.67
C TRP A 42 9.54 -4.07 -20.82
N GLN A 43 9.53 -3.84 -19.51
CA GLN A 43 8.43 -4.22 -18.62
C GLN A 43 7.35 -3.12 -18.54
N MET A 44 7.54 -1.99 -19.22
CA MET A 44 6.51 -0.96 -19.39
C MET A 44 5.50 -1.41 -20.44
N GLY A 45 4.23 -1.40 -20.08
CA GLY A 45 3.10 -1.54 -20.98
C GLY A 45 2.64 -0.21 -21.55
N ALA A 46 1.62 -0.27 -22.42
CA ALA A 46 0.90 0.92 -22.85
C ALA A 46 0.31 1.64 -21.61
N GLY A 47 0.25 2.98 -21.66
CA GLY A 47 -0.27 3.79 -20.55
C GLY A 47 0.71 3.99 -19.37
N ASP A 48 1.77 3.20 -19.24
CA ASP A 48 2.67 3.30 -18.09
C ASP A 48 3.64 4.49 -18.17
N ARG A 49 3.85 5.18 -17.04
CA ARG A 49 4.76 6.32 -16.88
C ARG A 49 5.50 6.23 -15.55
N ASN A 50 6.83 6.27 -15.59
CA ASN A 50 7.65 6.28 -14.37
C ASN A 50 7.90 7.71 -13.90
N HIS A 51 7.84 7.92 -12.58
CA HIS A 51 8.00 9.23 -11.95
C HIS A 51 8.85 9.15 -10.68
N VAL A 52 9.28 10.34 -10.24
CA VAL A 52 9.93 10.55 -8.95
C VAL A 52 9.29 11.80 -8.33
N TYR A 53 8.52 11.60 -7.27
CA TYR A 53 8.05 12.70 -6.44
C TYR A 53 9.19 13.20 -5.57
N GLN A 54 9.25 14.52 -5.37
CA GLN A 54 10.22 15.20 -4.51
C GLN A 54 9.46 16.07 -3.51
N GLY A 55 9.75 15.91 -2.22
CA GLY A 55 9.16 16.73 -1.17
C GLY A 55 10.07 16.86 0.04
N PRO A 56 9.62 17.58 1.09
CA PRO A 56 10.42 17.80 2.30
C PRO A 56 10.86 16.51 3.02
N ALA A 57 10.06 15.44 2.92
CA ALA A 57 10.37 14.12 3.48
C ALA A 57 11.32 13.26 2.60
N GLY A 58 11.80 13.81 1.48
CA GLY A 58 12.68 13.13 0.53
C GLY A 58 12.02 12.84 -0.81
N SER A 59 12.44 11.75 -1.46
CA SER A 59 11.93 11.35 -2.78
C SER A 59 11.23 10.00 -2.76
N GLN A 60 10.21 9.85 -3.61
CA GLN A 60 9.47 8.61 -3.78
C GLN A 60 9.37 8.25 -5.26
N ARG A 61 9.85 7.06 -5.63
CA ARG A 61 9.69 6.52 -6.98
C ARG A 61 8.35 5.83 -7.10
N TYR A 62 7.68 6.03 -8.23
CA TYR A 62 6.40 5.41 -8.51
C TYR A 62 6.18 5.25 -10.02
N GLN A 63 5.34 4.29 -10.41
CA GLN A 63 4.81 4.17 -11.76
C GLN A 63 3.32 4.53 -11.74
N VAL A 64 2.86 5.23 -12.77
CA VAL A 64 1.46 5.48 -13.03
C VAL A 64 1.04 4.69 -14.25
N HIS A 65 -0.13 4.08 -14.20
CA HIS A 65 -0.81 3.56 -15.36
C HIS A 65 -2.00 4.44 -15.71
N LEU A 66 -2.01 4.96 -16.94
CA LEU A 66 -3.11 5.75 -17.47
C LEU A 66 -3.95 4.86 -18.39
N PRO A 67 -5.25 4.71 -18.13
CA PRO A 67 -6.13 3.92 -18.99
C PRO A 67 -6.43 4.69 -20.29
N PRO A 68 -6.86 4.03 -21.38
CA PRO A 68 -7.22 4.66 -22.65
C PRO A 68 -8.23 5.81 -22.55
N GLN A 69 -9.10 5.76 -21.54
CA GLN A 69 -10.12 6.75 -21.21
C GLN A 69 -9.51 8.06 -20.72
N GLN A 70 -8.23 8.08 -20.36
CA GLN A 70 -7.52 9.30 -20.00
C GLN A 70 -7.13 10.11 -21.24
N ASP A 71 -8.16 10.67 -21.89
CA ASP A 71 -8.06 11.47 -23.11
C ASP A 71 -8.17 12.99 -22.83
N GLY A 72 -8.26 13.37 -21.56
CA GLY A 72 -8.39 14.76 -21.10
C GLY A 72 -9.83 15.30 -21.12
N THR A 73 -10.84 14.46 -21.35
CA THR A 73 -12.25 14.88 -21.37
C THR A 73 -12.98 14.71 -20.04
N ALA A 74 -12.51 13.81 -19.18
CA ALA A 74 -13.07 13.56 -17.85
C ALA A 74 -11.96 13.39 -16.82
N ARG A 75 -12.25 13.80 -15.58
CA ARG A 75 -11.38 13.52 -14.43
C ARG A 75 -11.62 12.09 -13.98
N LEU A 76 -10.55 11.29 -13.94
CA LEU A 76 -10.65 9.89 -13.55
C LEU A 76 -10.31 9.68 -12.07
N PRO A 77 -10.91 8.68 -11.40
CA PRO A 77 -10.47 8.22 -10.09
C PRO A 77 -9.02 7.73 -10.08
N VAL A 78 -8.41 7.70 -8.89
CA VAL A 78 -7.05 7.22 -8.67
C VAL A 78 -7.07 6.10 -7.64
N VAL A 79 -6.42 4.97 -7.94
CA VAL A 79 -6.12 3.91 -6.97
C VAL A 79 -4.61 3.82 -6.78
N MET A 80 -4.15 4.15 -5.57
CA MET A 80 -2.76 3.89 -5.17
C MET A 80 -2.64 2.48 -4.61
N ALA A 81 -1.87 1.62 -5.28
CA ALA A 81 -1.66 0.23 -4.90
C ALA A 81 -0.25 0.03 -4.29
N ILE A 82 -0.20 -0.19 -2.97
CA ILE A 82 1.03 -0.27 -2.18
C ILE A 82 1.44 -1.72 -1.94
N HIS A 83 2.64 -2.08 -2.40
CA HIS A 83 3.16 -3.44 -2.33
C HIS A 83 3.52 -3.89 -0.91
N GLY A 84 3.61 -5.21 -0.69
CA GLY A 84 4.11 -5.82 0.54
C GLY A 84 5.64 -5.95 0.61
N CYS A 85 6.14 -6.57 1.67
CA CYS A 85 7.57 -6.86 1.82
C CYS A 85 8.10 -7.75 0.69
N ALA A 86 9.38 -7.60 0.34
CA ALA A 86 10.06 -8.33 -0.75
C ALA A 86 9.40 -8.18 -2.13
N MET A 87 8.51 -7.21 -2.29
CA MET A 87 7.89 -6.83 -3.56
C MET A 87 8.37 -5.45 -4.02
N THR A 88 7.96 -5.09 -5.22
CA THR A 88 8.10 -3.74 -5.79
C THR A 88 6.74 -3.19 -6.18
N GLY A 89 6.63 -1.89 -6.48
CA GLY A 89 5.39 -1.35 -7.07
C GLY A 89 5.15 -1.90 -8.47
N TYR A 90 6.22 -2.00 -9.28
CA TYR A 90 6.21 -2.41 -10.68
C TYR A 90 7.52 -3.12 -11.04
N GLY A 91 7.50 -3.92 -12.10
CA GLY A 91 8.64 -4.75 -12.49
C GLY A 91 8.57 -6.13 -11.84
N TRP A 92 9.68 -6.63 -11.30
CA TRP A 92 9.77 -7.98 -10.76
C TRP A 92 9.04 -8.13 -9.42
N ASN A 93 8.28 -9.23 -9.27
CA ASN A 93 7.50 -9.56 -8.06
C ASN A 93 6.73 -8.34 -7.53
N SER A 94 5.92 -7.74 -8.40
CA SER A 94 5.39 -6.39 -8.19
C SER A 94 3.90 -6.37 -7.87
N MET A 95 3.46 -5.34 -7.13
CA MET A 95 2.04 -5.09 -6.87
C MET A 95 1.25 -4.95 -8.16
N LYS A 96 1.82 -4.33 -9.19
CA LYS A 96 1.23 -4.27 -10.52
C LYS A 96 0.89 -5.65 -11.09
N ALA A 97 1.82 -6.59 -11.06
CA ALA A 97 1.59 -7.95 -11.57
C ALA A 97 0.65 -8.76 -10.65
N THR A 98 0.74 -8.56 -9.34
CA THR A 98 -0.10 -9.24 -8.34
C THR A 98 -1.56 -8.81 -8.42
N THR A 99 -1.82 -7.52 -8.65
CA THR A 99 -3.18 -6.97 -8.67
C THR A 99 -3.84 -7.01 -10.04
N GLN A 100 -3.07 -6.98 -11.13
CA GLN A 100 -3.60 -6.78 -12.48
C GLN A 100 -4.49 -5.53 -12.62
N PHE A 101 -4.33 -4.53 -11.74
CA PHE A 101 -5.15 -3.32 -11.77
C PHE A 101 -5.07 -2.58 -13.10
N ASN A 102 -3.97 -2.68 -13.87
CA ASN A 102 -3.90 -2.09 -15.21
C ASN A 102 -5.03 -2.59 -16.13
N SER A 103 -5.24 -3.91 -16.20
CA SER A 103 -6.29 -4.50 -17.05
C SER A 103 -7.68 -4.06 -16.61
N LEU A 104 -7.88 -3.96 -15.29
CA LEU A 104 -9.14 -3.47 -14.72
C LEU A 104 -9.34 -1.96 -14.98
N ALA A 105 -8.29 -1.16 -14.82
CA ALA A 105 -8.27 0.27 -15.10
C ALA A 105 -8.58 0.57 -16.56
N ASP A 106 -8.01 -0.18 -17.50
CA ASP A 106 -8.29 -0.05 -18.93
C ASP A 106 -9.76 -0.33 -19.27
N ARG A 107 -10.42 -1.21 -18.49
CA ARG A 107 -11.84 -1.53 -18.66
C ARG A 107 -12.76 -0.51 -18.00
N GLU A 108 -12.44 -0.10 -16.78
CA GLU A 108 -13.36 0.62 -15.89
C GLU A 108 -13.07 2.13 -15.80
N GLY A 109 -11.90 2.58 -16.27
CA GLY A 109 -11.56 4.00 -16.36
C GLY A 109 -11.09 4.61 -15.03
N PHE A 110 -9.97 4.14 -14.50
CA PHE A 110 -9.28 4.79 -13.37
C PHE A 110 -7.76 4.76 -13.53
N ILE A 111 -7.09 5.71 -12.90
CA ILE A 111 -5.62 5.80 -12.88
C ILE A 111 -5.09 4.89 -11.77
N VAL A 112 -4.01 4.15 -12.04
CA VAL A 112 -3.34 3.33 -11.01
C VAL A 112 -1.98 3.90 -10.68
N VAL A 113 -1.64 3.96 -9.39
CA VAL A 113 -0.35 4.45 -8.90
C VAL A 113 0.35 3.35 -8.11
N TYR A 114 1.56 2.99 -8.52
CA TYR A 114 2.39 1.96 -7.91
C TYR A 114 3.68 2.57 -7.33
N PRO A 115 3.66 3.06 -6.08
CA PRO A 115 4.88 3.47 -5.39
C PRO A 115 5.79 2.26 -5.11
N THR A 116 7.11 2.47 -5.14
CA THR A 116 8.11 1.43 -4.83
C THR A 116 8.99 1.86 -3.65
N GLN A 117 9.08 1.02 -2.62
CA GLN A 117 10.02 1.18 -1.52
C GLN A 117 11.45 0.86 -1.96
N LEU A 118 12.41 1.68 -1.53
CA LEU A 118 13.83 1.47 -1.87
C LEU A 118 14.52 0.59 -0.84
N ILE A 119 15.41 -0.31 -1.28
CA ILE A 119 16.14 -1.17 -0.34
C ILE A 119 17.06 -0.38 0.59
N SER A 120 17.44 0.83 0.18
CA SER A 120 18.21 1.77 1.01
C SER A 120 17.41 2.33 2.20
N ARG A 121 16.07 2.24 2.16
CA ARG A 121 15.18 2.63 3.26
C ARG A 121 14.80 1.43 4.12
N ASN A 122 14.65 0.25 3.52
CA ASN A 122 14.40 -0.99 4.21
C ASN A 122 15.00 -2.17 3.42
N VAL A 123 15.87 -2.97 4.04
CA VAL A 123 16.71 -3.97 3.34
C VAL A 123 15.93 -5.07 2.60
N ILE A 124 14.67 -5.30 2.97
CA ILE A 124 13.76 -6.25 2.28
C ILE A 124 12.60 -5.53 1.57
N ALA A 125 12.74 -4.23 1.30
CA ALA A 125 11.73 -3.38 0.67
C ALA A 125 10.36 -3.38 1.38
N CYS A 126 10.31 -3.63 2.70
CA CYS A 126 9.08 -3.39 3.46
C CYS A 126 8.81 -1.90 3.63
N TRP A 127 7.53 -1.54 3.66
CA TRP A 127 7.11 -0.27 4.26
C TRP A 127 7.28 -0.34 5.77
N ASN A 128 7.70 0.75 6.39
CA ASN A 128 8.07 0.77 7.80
C ASN A 128 6.83 1.08 8.67
N SER A 129 5.71 0.42 8.40
CA SER A 129 4.40 0.68 9.04
C SER A 129 4.37 0.41 10.55
N ALA A 130 5.34 -0.35 11.07
CA ALA A 130 5.53 -0.60 12.50
C ALA A 130 6.58 0.32 13.14
N ASP A 131 7.14 1.29 12.41
CA ASP A 131 8.03 2.29 12.98
C ASP A 131 7.18 3.49 13.44
N PRO A 132 7.23 3.87 14.74
CA PRO A 132 6.47 5.01 15.28
C PRO A 132 6.69 6.31 14.50
N ARG A 133 7.85 6.48 13.85
CA ARG A 133 8.18 7.66 13.04
C ARG A 133 7.36 7.74 11.75
N GLN A 134 6.75 6.64 11.33
CA GLN A 134 5.89 6.54 10.15
C GLN A 134 4.41 6.65 10.48
N GLN A 135 4.04 6.97 11.72
CA GLN A 135 2.64 7.15 12.12
C GLN A 135 2.16 8.61 12.00
N GLN A 136 3.01 9.52 11.52
CA GLN A 136 2.79 10.96 11.63
C GLN A 136 2.55 11.63 10.27
N ARG A 137 1.63 12.60 10.24
CA ARG A 137 1.46 13.51 9.10
C ARG A 137 2.73 14.35 8.88
N HIS A 138 2.95 14.78 7.63
CA HIS A 138 4.04 15.64 7.16
C HIS A 138 5.47 15.08 7.21
N THR A 139 5.67 13.92 7.83
CA THR A 139 6.96 13.24 7.87
C THR A 139 6.90 11.85 7.23
N GLY A 140 8.07 11.28 6.97
CA GLY A 140 8.18 9.87 6.62
C GLY A 140 7.49 9.45 5.31
N GLU A 141 7.18 8.17 5.24
CA GLU A 141 6.47 7.48 4.16
C GLU A 141 5.06 8.04 3.95
N PRO A 142 4.25 8.36 5.00
CA PRO A 142 2.94 8.95 4.78
C PRO A 142 2.99 10.26 4.00
N ALA A 143 3.94 11.16 4.32
CA ALA A 143 4.09 12.43 3.61
C ALA A 143 4.55 12.28 2.17
N LEU A 144 5.37 11.28 1.88
CA LEU A 144 5.80 10.97 0.53
C LEU A 144 4.64 10.44 -0.31
N LEU A 145 3.86 9.50 0.22
CA LEU A 145 2.75 8.88 -0.50
C LEU A 145 1.57 9.84 -0.70
N ALA A 146 1.22 10.63 0.32
CA ALA A 146 0.24 11.71 0.14
C ALA A 146 0.70 12.79 -0.86
N GLY A 147 2.02 13.04 -0.92
CA GLY A 147 2.63 13.90 -1.92
C GLY A 147 2.50 13.35 -3.34
N VAL A 148 2.79 12.05 -3.53
CA VAL A 148 2.57 11.34 -4.80
C VAL A 148 1.12 11.41 -5.23
N ALA A 149 0.17 11.17 -4.33
CA ALA A 149 -1.27 11.23 -4.62
C ALA A 149 -1.66 12.62 -5.17
N ARG A 150 -1.23 13.69 -4.49
CA ARG A 150 -1.50 15.08 -4.93
C ARG A 150 -0.82 15.40 -6.26
N GLU A 151 0.43 14.98 -6.47
CA GLU A 151 1.15 15.17 -7.74
C GLU A 151 0.44 14.46 -8.90
N VAL A 152 -0.09 13.26 -8.68
CA VAL A 152 -0.87 12.53 -9.70
C VAL A 152 -2.17 13.26 -10.03
N VAL A 153 -2.91 13.72 -9.02
CA VAL A 153 -4.13 14.51 -9.20
C VAL A 153 -3.86 15.76 -10.03
N GLU A 154 -2.84 16.54 -9.66
CA GLU A 154 -2.48 17.77 -10.36
C GLU A 154 -2.00 17.51 -11.79
N LYS A 155 -1.08 16.54 -11.95
CA LYS A 155 -0.42 16.26 -13.22
C LYS A 155 -1.35 15.68 -14.28
N TYR A 156 -2.31 14.88 -13.85
CA TYR A 156 -3.21 14.15 -14.73
C TYR A 156 -4.65 14.69 -14.70
N ASP A 157 -4.91 15.81 -14.02
CA ASP A 157 -6.26 16.33 -13.79
C ASP A 157 -7.23 15.23 -13.29
N ALA A 158 -6.74 14.39 -12.38
CA ALA A 158 -7.55 13.31 -11.80
C ALA A 158 -8.59 13.89 -10.82
N ASP A 159 -9.62 13.11 -10.48
CA ASP A 159 -10.65 13.59 -9.55
C ASP A 159 -10.11 13.61 -8.11
N PRO A 160 -9.92 14.79 -7.47
CA PRO A 160 -9.45 14.87 -6.09
C PRO A 160 -10.41 14.24 -5.08
N ALA A 161 -11.70 14.10 -5.41
CA ALA A 161 -12.67 13.43 -4.53
C ALA A 161 -12.60 11.90 -4.63
N GLN A 162 -11.90 11.35 -5.62
CA GLN A 162 -11.82 9.90 -5.85
C GLN A 162 -10.38 9.40 -5.87
N VAL A 163 -9.63 9.72 -4.82
CA VAL A 163 -8.29 9.16 -4.58
C VAL A 163 -8.39 8.08 -3.52
N HIS A 164 -8.06 6.85 -3.87
CA HIS A 164 -8.22 5.67 -3.04
C HIS A 164 -6.86 5.02 -2.80
N VAL A 165 -6.67 4.37 -1.65
CA VAL A 165 -5.44 3.63 -1.36
C VAL A 165 -5.75 2.18 -1.00
N ALA A 166 -5.04 1.25 -1.62
CA ALA A 166 -5.10 -0.17 -1.32
C ALA A 166 -3.67 -0.68 -1.09
N GLY A 167 -3.49 -1.53 -0.09
CA GLY A 167 -2.20 -2.12 0.20
C GLY A 167 -2.26 -3.60 0.53
N ALA A 168 -1.11 -4.26 0.43
CA ALA A 168 -0.90 -5.65 0.86
C ALA A 168 0.16 -5.72 1.97
N SER A 169 -0.05 -6.51 3.02
CA SER A 169 0.95 -6.75 4.08
C SER A 169 1.44 -5.45 4.73
N SER A 170 2.74 -5.16 4.77
CA SER A 170 3.27 -3.86 5.23
C SER A 170 2.71 -2.64 4.45
N GLY A 171 2.38 -2.82 3.17
CA GLY A 171 1.69 -1.83 2.37
C GLY A 171 0.24 -1.61 2.81
N ALA A 172 -0.44 -2.65 3.30
CA ALA A 172 -1.79 -2.57 3.87
C ALA A 172 -1.80 -1.79 5.19
N GLY A 173 -0.83 -2.06 6.08
CA GLY A 173 -0.62 -1.23 7.27
C GLY A 173 -0.35 0.23 6.90
N THR A 174 0.47 0.48 5.88
CA THR A 174 0.74 1.83 5.37
C THR A 174 -0.53 2.52 4.82
N ALA A 175 -1.41 1.78 4.14
CA ALA A 175 -2.70 2.30 3.67
C ALA A 175 -3.60 2.75 4.83
N VAL A 176 -3.66 1.96 5.92
CA VAL A 176 -4.40 2.32 7.15
C VAL A 176 -3.81 3.58 7.79
N ILE A 177 -2.49 3.70 7.83
CA ILE A 177 -1.80 4.91 8.32
C ILE A 177 -2.13 6.13 7.48
N LEU A 178 -2.21 6.00 6.15
CA LEU A 178 -2.60 7.08 5.25
C LEU A 178 -4.04 7.53 5.50
N GLY A 179 -4.95 6.61 5.83
CA GLY A 179 -6.31 6.94 6.25
C GLY A 179 -6.36 7.82 7.50
N ALA A 180 -5.50 7.55 8.49
CA ALA A 180 -5.43 8.34 9.73
C ALA A 180 -4.66 9.66 9.55
N THR A 181 -3.58 9.68 8.77
CA THR A 181 -2.69 10.84 8.64
C THR A 181 -3.09 11.82 7.53
N TYR A 182 -3.78 11.33 6.49
CA TYR A 182 -4.27 12.11 5.36
C TYR A 182 -5.72 11.74 5.00
N PRO A 183 -6.67 11.82 5.96
CA PRO A 183 -8.08 11.63 5.67
C PRO A 183 -8.59 12.66 4.66
N ASP A 184 -7.94 13.82 4.54
CA ASP A 184 -8.23 14.85 3.54
C ASP A 184 -7.75 14.52 2.11
N VAL A 185 -7.03 13.41 1.92
CA VAL A 185 -6.50 12.99 0.61
C VAL A 185 -7.14 11.70 0.13
N PHE A 186 -7.29 10.70 0.98
CA PHE A 186 -7.74 9.37 0.57
C PHE A 186 -9.20 9.12 0.90
N ALA A 187 -10.07 9.08 -0.12
CA ALA A 187 -11.50 8.81 -0.04
C ALA A 187 -11.81 7.48 0.67
N THR A 188 -11.06 6.42 0.34
CA THR A 188 -11.14 5.09 0.98
C THR A 188 -9.77 4.49 1.26
N VAL A 189 -9.76 3.50 2.16
CA VAL A 189 -8.61 2.65 2.46
C VAL A 189 -8.97 1.18 2.23
N THR A 190 -8.06 0.41 1.65
CA THR A 190 -8.14 -1.05 1.59
C THR A 190 -6.90 -1.69 2.19
N SER A 191 -7.12 -2.63 3.11
CA SER A 191 -6.10 -3.44 3.78
C SER A 191 -6.24 -4.91 3.37
N VAL A 192 -5.27 -5.44 2.62
CA VAL A 192 -5.17 -6.88 2.34
C VAL A 192 -4.06 -7.48 3.19
N ALA A 193 -4.42 -8.31 4.18
CA ALA A 193 -3.49 -8.88 5.16
C ALA A 193 -2.63 -7.82 5.89
N GLY A 194 -3.25 -6.71 6.31
CA GLY A 194 -2.63 -5.64 7.09
C GLY A 194 -3.14 -5.54 8.52
N GLY A 195 -2.80 -4.46 9.21
CA GLY A 195 -3.26 -4.22 10.58
C GLY A 195 -3.54 -2.76 10.91
N GLU A 196 -3.96 -2.55 12.15
CA GLU A 196 -4.41 -1.26 12.68
C GLU A 196 -3.31 -0.20 12.75
N TYR A 197 -3.73 1.06 12.76
CA TYR A 197 -2.82 2.16 13.06
C TYR A 197 -2.20 1.95 14.45
N GLY A 198 -0.90 2.19 14.61
CA GLY A 198 -0.22 1.96 15.88
C GLY A 198 -0.06 0.48 16.27
N LEU A 199 -0.16 -0.46 15.32
CA LEU A 199 0.05 -1.89 15.56
C LEU A 199 1.38 -2.21 16.26
N ASP A 200 2.39 -1.36 16.11
CA ASP A 200 3.68 -1.48 16.80
C ASP A 200 3.61 -1.46 18.33
N GLN A 201 2.48 -1.03 18.88
CA GLN A 201 2.20 -1.00 20.32
C GLN A 201 1.45 -2.24 20.82
N VAL A 202 1.07 -3.15 19.92
CA VAL A 202 0.35 -4.38 20.26
C VAL A 202 1.36 -5.48 20.55
N ASP A 203 1.34 -6.01 21.77
CA ASP A 203 2.13 -7.18 22.12
C ASP A 203 1.52 -8.43 21.44
N PRO A 204 2.25 -9.16 20.58
CA PRO A 204 1.72 -10.36 19.95
C PRO A 204 1.43 -11.50 20.95
N ASP A 205 2.10 -11.53 22.10
CA ASP A 205 1.90 -12.53 23.15
C ASP A 205 0.76 -12.14 24.13
N ASP A 206 0.42 -10.85 24.20
CA ASP A 206 -0.69 -10.30 24.97
C ASP A 206 -1.41 -9.17 24.20
N PRO A 207 -2.14 -9.49 23.12
CA PRO A 207 -2.72 -8.48 22.24
C PRO A 207 -3.77 -7.60 22.93
N ASP A 208 -4.34 -8.04 24.05
CA ASP A 208 -5.33 -7.28 24.81
C ASP A 208 -4.69 -6.21 25.72
N SER A 209 -3.36 -6.24 25.92
CA SER A 209 -2.61 -5.24 26.68
C SER A 209 -2.71 -3.82 26.11
N THR A 210 -2.91 -3.72 24.79
CA THR A 210 -3.23 -2.48 24.07
C THR A 210 -4.56 -2.71 23.34
N SER A 211 -5.64 -2.06 23.79
CA SER A 211 -6.95 -2.28 23.17
C SER A 211 -7.04 -1.61 21.79
N PRO A 212 -7.87 -2.11 20.86
CA PRO A 212 -8.15 -1.42 19.59
C PRO A 212 -8.66 0.02 19.78
N LEU A 213 -9.32 0.31 20.92
CA LEU A 213 -9.77 1.66 21.25
C LEU A 213 -8.59 2.60 21.56
N ASP A 214 -7.53 2.12 22.18
CA ASP A 214 -6.36 2.94 22.51
C ASP A 214 -5.63 3.40 21.25
N THR A 215 -5.43 2.49 20.30
CA THR A 215 -4.88 2.85 18.99
C THR A 215 -5.87 3.68 18.16
N ALA A 216 -7.18 3.46 18.29
CA ALA A 216 -8.21 4.27 17.60
C ALA A 216 -8.19 5.74 18.07
N ARG A 217 -8.03 5.99 19.38
CA ARG A 217 -7.86 7.35 19.90
C ARG A 217 -6.64 8.05 19.31
N GLN A 218 -5.54 7.32 19.12
CA GLN A 218 -4.33 7.87 18.50
C GLN A 218 -4.55 8.16 17.01
N ALA A 219 -5.22 7.29 16.28
CA ALA A 219 -5.57 7.51 14.88
C ALA A 219 -6.48 8.73 14.73
N TRP A 220 -7.54 8.84 15.55
CA TRP A 220 -8.44 9.98 15.57
C TRP A 220 -7.71 11.29 15.93
N ALA A 221 -6.85 11.27 16.95
CA ALA A 221 -6.02 12.42 17.29
C ALA A 221 -5.09 12.82 16.14
N GLN A 222 -4.57 11.85 15.38
CA GLN A 222 -3.71 12.08 14.23
C GLN A 222 -4.48 12.69 13.03
N MET A 223 -5.76 12.35 12.88
CA MET A 223 -6.63 12.99 11.88
C MET A 223 -6.87 14.48 12.22
N GLY A 224 -7.00 14.81 13.51
CA GLY A 224 -7.16 16.18 14.02
C GLY A 224 -8.35 16.91 13.38
N GLU A 225 -8.16 18.18 12.99
CA GLU A 225 -9.20 19.00 12.35
C GLU A 225 -9.70 18.47 10.99
N ARG A 226 -9.03 17.45 10.43
CA ARG A 226 -9.38 16.80 9.16
C ARG A 226 -10.12 15.49 9.38
N ALA A 227 -10.45 15.17 10.63
CA ALA A 227 -11.20 13.99 10.98
C ALA A 227 -12.50 13.92 10.18
N ARG A 228 -12.64 12.82 9.44
CA ARG A 228 -13.87 12.43 8.74
C ARG A 228 -13.92 10.92 8.65
N ARG A 229 -15.11 10.37 8.45
CA ARG A 229 -15.27 8.94 8.18
C ARG A 229 -14.60 8.59 6.85
N VAL A 230 -13.58 7.75 6.89
CA VAL A 230 -12.91 7.16 5.73
C VAL A 230 -13.33 5.68 5.67
N PRO A 231 -14.13 5.22 4.70
CA PRO A 231 -14.53 3.82 4.62
C PRO A 231 -13.31 2.89 4.46
N LEU A 232 -13.30 1.79 5.21
CA LEU A 232 -12.23 0.79 5.20
C LEU A 232 -12.73 -0.54 4.62
N LEU A 233 -12.00 -1.07 3.65
CA LEU A 233 -12.14 -2.44 3.18
C LEU A 233 -11.01 -3.31 3.75
N ILE A 234 -11.35 -4.48 4.29
CA ILE A 234 -10.40 -5.45 4.83
C ILE A 234 -10.54 -6.76 4.06
N ILE A 235 -9.44 -7.34 3.62
CA ILE A 235 -9.41 -8.69 3.04
C ILE A 235 -8.34 -9.49 3.76
N GLN A 236 -8.73 -10.63 4.34
CA GLN A 236 -7.88 -11.44 5.19
C GLN A 236 -8.01 -12.93 4.84
N GLY A 237 -6.88 -13.64 4.82
CA GLY A 237 -6.86 -15.09 4.71
C GLY A 237 -7.01 -15.74 6.09
N GLU A 238 -7.84 -16.77 6.18
CA GLU A 238 -8.08 -17.53 7.42
C GLU A 238 -6.83 -18.28 7.92
N GLN A 239 -5.93 -18.68 7.00
CA GLN A 239 -4.69 -19.41 7.29
C GLN A 239 -3.44 -18.53 7.09
N ASP A 240 -3.59 -17.22 7.29
CA ASP A 240 -2.47 -16.30 7.22
C ASP A 240 -1.61 -16.39 8.49
N ASP A 241 -0.46 -17.06 8.38
CA ASP A 241 0.50 -17.20 9.48
C ASP A 241 1.49 -16.03 9.59
N VAL A 242 1.44 -15.06 8.69
CA VAL A 242 2.33 -13.87 8.69
C VAL A 242 1.64 -12.70 9.37
N VAL A 243 0.39 -12.44 9.00
CA VAL A 243 -0.50 -11.48 9.65
C VAL A 243 -1.77 -12.24 10.05
N PRO A 244 -1.83 -12.76 11.29
CA PRO A 244 -2.91 -13.62 11.74
C PRO A 244 -4.30 -12.98 11.59
N PRO A 245 -5.37 -13.76 11.35
CA PRO A 245 -6.74 -13.23 11.23
C PRO A 245 -7.20 -12.34 12.40
N LEU A 246 -6.65 -12.57 13.60
CA LEU A 246 -6.88 -11.72 14.76
C LEU A 246 -6.57 -10.23 14.46
N VAL A 247 -5.52 -9.94 13.70
CA VAL A 247 -5.12 -8.58 13.34
C VAL A 247 -6.19 -7.89 12.49
N ALA A 248 -6.86 -8.61 11.58
CA ALA A 248 -7.98 -8.09 10.81
C ALA A 248 -9.22 -7.83 11.67
N THR A 249 -9.53 -8.72 12.61
CA THR A 249 -10.61 -8.53 13.60
C THR A 249 -10.36 -7.28 14.44
N ARG A 250 -9.12 -7.10 14.91
CA ARG A 250 -8.71 -5.90 15.66
C ARG A 250 -8.81 -4.64 14.80
N LEU A 251 -8.33 -4.68 13.56
CA LEU A 251 -8.45 -3.57 12.61
C LEU A 251 -9.90 -3.14 12.39
N ALA A 252 -10.85 -4.08 12.25
CA ALA A 252 -12.27 -3.77 12.13
C ALA A 252 -12.82 -3.07 13.39
N ALA A 253 -12.47 -3.57 14.57
CA ALA A 253 -12.88 -2.96 15.85
C ALA A 253 -12.26 -1.56 16.04
N HIS A 254 -10.97 -1.43 15.77
CA HIS A 254 -10.23 -0.17 15.79
C HIS A 254 -10.88 0.87 14.86
N TRP A 255 -11.12 0.52 13.60
CA TRP A 255 -11.66 1.49 12.63
C TRP A 255 -13.13 1.85 12.90
N THR A 256 -13.90 0.92 13.47
CA THR A 256 -15.24 1.20 13.97
C THR A 256 -15.20 2.20 15.13
N ALA A 257 -14.26 2.02 16.07
CA ALA A 257 -14.07 2.96 17.18
C ALA A 257 -13.57 4.34 16.71
N VAL A 258 -12.72 4.40 15.66
CA VAL A 258 -12.37 5.68 15.01
C VAL A 258 -13.63 6.36 14.47
N GLY A 259 -14.52 5.62 13.80
CA GLY A 259 -15.79 6.14 13.29
C GLY A 259 -16.69 6.73 14.37
N ASP A 260 -16.79 6.07 15.53
CA ASP A 260 -17.58 6.52 16.68
C ASP A 260 -16.97 7.79 17.31
N LEU A 261 -15.64 7.82 17.48
CA LEU A 261 -14.93 9.02 17.96
C LEU A 261 -15.07 10.22 17.02
N ILE A 262 -15.23 10.01 15.72
CA ILE A 262 -15.47 11.09 14.76
C ILE A 262 -16.86 11.71 14.94
N ASP A 263 -17.84 10.96 15.44
CA ASP A 263 -19.22 11.42 15.56
C ASP A 263 -19.36 12.52 16.63
N ASP A 264 -18.93 12.24 17.85
CA ASP A 264 -19.08 13.16 18.99
C ASP A 264 -17.82 13.30 19.87
N GLY A 265 -16.72 12.66 19.50
CA GLY A 265 -15.47 12.63 20.29
C GLY A 265 -15.48 11.64 21.45
N GLN A 266 -16.49 10.79 21.58
CA GLN A 266 -16.63 9.80 22.65
C GLN A 266 -16.73 8.38 22.07
N PRO A 267 -16.16 7.37 22.74
CA PRO A 267 -16.34 5.97 22.38
C PRO A 267 -17.56 5.40 23.11
N ASN A 268 -18.76 5.78 22.69
CA ASN A 268 -20.03 5.51 23.38
C ASN A 268 -21.09 4.80 22.50
N ASP A 269 -20.71 4.39 21.29
CA ASP A 269 -21.56 3.80 20.27
C ASP A 269 -22.73 4.71 19.83
N SER A 270 -22.59 6.03 19.97
CA SER A 270 -23.64 7.01 19.64
C SER A 270 -23.93 7.11 18.15
N LEU A 271 -22.94 6.80 17.29
CA LEU A 271 -23.11 6.73 15.85
C LEU A 271 -24.24 5.74 15.46
N GLY A 272 -24.42 4.71 16.29
CA GLY A 272 -25.27 3.56 16.03
C GLY A 272 -24.83 2.80 14.79
N ARG A 273 -24.82 1.46 14.85
CA ARG A 273 -24.32 0.65 13.75
C ARG A 273 -25.12 -0.62 13.55
N THR A 274 -25.19 -1.05 12.30
CA THR A 274 -25.71 -2.34 11.89
C THR A 274 -24.59 -3.17 11.28
N GLU A 275 -24.53 -4.44 11.67
CA GLU A 275 -23.59 -5.42 11.14
C GLU A 275 -24.36 -6.50 10.39
N GLU A 276 -24.00 -6.69 9.13
CA GLU A 276 -24.58 -7.74 8.29
C GLU A 276 -23.47 -8.65 7.77
N THR A 277 -23.67 -9.95 7.88
CA THR A 277 -22.71 -10.95 7.43
C THR A 277 -23.35 -11.91 6.43
N THR A 278 -22.69 -12.10 5.30
CA THR A 278 -23.06 -13.08 4.28
C THR A 278 -21.91 -14.07 4.07
N SER A 279 -22.25 -15.30 3.71
CA SER A 279 -21.25 -16.33 3.40
C SER A 279 -21.43 -16.81 1.98
N VAL A 280 -20.32 -16.86 1.24
CA VAL A 280 -20.24 -17.43 -0.09
C VAL A 280 -19.56 -18.80 0.03
N PRO A 281 -20.26 -19.89 -0.34
CA PRO A 281 -19.71 -21.23 -0.23
C PRO A 281 -18.58 -21.46 -1.24
N ALA A 282 -17.72 -22.44 -0.94
CA ALA A 282 -16.67 -22.84 -1.85
C ALA A 282 -17.28 -23.39 -3.15
N ALA A 283 -16.58 -23.15 -4.26
CA ALA A 283 -16.92 -23.71 -5.55
C ALA A 283 -15.70 -24.42 -6.15
N ALA A 284 -15.87 -25.13 -7.27
CA ALA A 284 -14.77 -25.81 -7.92
C ALA A 284 -13.62 -24.83 -8.24
N GLY A 285 -12.48 -25.02 -7.58
CA GLY A 285 -11.31 -24.16 -7.72
C GLY A 285 -11.43 -22.77 -7.08
N ARG A 286 -12.45 -22.51 -6.24
CA ARG A 286 -12.64 -21.24 -5.53
C ARG A 286 -12.83 -21.44 -4.05
N HIS A 287 -12.16 -20.61 -3.25
CA HIS A 287 -12.32 -20.56 -1.80
C HIS A 287 -13.73 -20.06 -1.44
N ALA A 288 -14.25 -20.58 -0.34
CA ALA A 288 -15.35 -19.94 0.35
C ALA A 288 -14.85 -18.62 0.99
N TYR A 289 -15.77 -17.70 1.26
CA TYR A 289 -15.46 -16.54 2.10
C TYR A 289 -16.68 -16.02 2.83
N THR A 290 -16.44 -15.29 3.92
CA THR A 290 -17.45 -14.50 4.62
C THR A 290 -17.24 -13.02 4.30
N HIS A 291 -18.32 -12.30 3.98
CA HIS A 291 -18.34 -10.85 3.78
C HIS A 291 -19.21 -10.20 4.85
N THR A 292 -18.59 -9.35 5.67
CA THR A 292 -19.25 -8.61 6.74
C THR A 292 -19.21 -7.13 6.41
N THR A 293 -20.33 -6.43 6.63
CA THR A 293 -20.45 -4.98 6.46
C THR A 293 -20.91 -4.34 7.75
N ILE A 294 -20.22 -3.29 8.17
CA ILE A 294 -20.56 -2.45 9.31
C ILE A 294 -20.94 -1.08 8.76
N THR A 295 -22.20 -0.71 8.97
CA THR A 295 -22.80 0.53 8.46
C THR A 295 -23.27 1.39 9.62
N ALA A 296 -23.07 2.70 9.51
CA ALA A 296 -23.60 3.67 10.46
C ALA A 296 -25.12 3.85 10.29
N SER A 297 -25.80 4.37 11.31
CA SER A 297 -27.25 4.62 11.26
C SER A 297 -27.70 5.57 10.14
N ASP A 298 -26.79 6.42 9.63
CA ASP A 298 -27.03 7.31 8.49
C ASP A 298 -26.86 6.62 7.12
N GLY A 299 -26.58 5.32 7.13
CA GLY A 299 -26.34 4.49 5.95
C GLY A 299 -24.93 4.58 5.36
N SER A 300 -24.00 5.33 5.98
CA SER A 300 -22.61 5.37 5.52
C SER A 300 -21.85 4.10 5.89
N SER A 301 -21.00 3.62 4.98
CA SER A 301 -20.13 2.47 5.22
C SER A 301 -18.99 2.85 6.15
N ILE A 302 -18.76 2.02 7.18
CA ILE A 302 -17.64 2.16 8.12
C ILE A 302 -16.55 1.15 7.73
N VAL A 303 -16.90 -0.15 7.76
CA VAL A 303 -16.01 -1.26 7.44
C VAL A 303 -16.75 -2.25 6.53
N GLU A 304 -16.10 -2.68 5.45
CA GLU A 304 -16.44 -3.92 4.75
C GLU A 304 -15.27 -4.91 4.95
N SER A 305 -15.52 -6.17 5.33
CA SER A 305 -14.46 -7.15 5.56
C SER A 305 -14.75 -8.48 4.87
N TYR A 306 -13.70 -9.09 4.32
CA TYR A 306 -13.71 -10.40 3.68
C TYR A 306 -12.75 -11.33 4.42
N LEU A 307 -13.26 -12.44 4.96
CA LEU A 307 -12.45 -13.53 5.50
C LEU A 307 -12.51 -14.70 4.53
N VAL A 308 -11.39 -14.97 3.84
CA VAL A 308 -11.29 -16.01 2.80
C VAL A 308 -10.81 -17.30 3.44
N GLN A 309 -11.68 -18.32 3.44
CA GLN A 309 -11.37 -19.61 4.07
C GLN A 309 -10.27 -20.33 3.30
N GLY A 310 -9.33 -20.95 4.02
CA GLY A 310 -8.20 -21.68 3.42
C GLY A 310 -7.12 -20.83 2.74
N MET A 311 -7.30 -19.51 2.63
CA MET A 311 -6.29 -18.62 2.06
C MET A 311 -5.22 -18.25 3.10
N GLY A 312 -3.94 -18.23 2.67
CA GLY A 312 -2.81 -17.77 3.48
C GLY A 312 -2.46 -16.29 3.27
N HIS A 313 -1.19 -15.92 3.45
CA HIS A 313 -0.69 -14.56 3.25
C HIS A 313 -0.52 -14.20 1.76
N ALA A 314 -1.62 -13.84 1.11
CA ALA A 314 -1.65 -13.57 -0.32
C ALA A 314 -2.69 -12.51 -0.71
N TRP A 315 -2.50 -11.91 -1.88
CA TRP A 315 -3.52 -11.16 -2.59
C TRP A 315 -4.44 -12.13 -3.35
N PRO A 316 -5.74 -12.20 -3.04
CA PRO A 316 -6.62 -13.10 -3.76
C PRO A 316 -7.05 -12.51 -5.10
N GLY A 317 -7.03 -13.33 -6.15
CA GLY A 317 -7.53 -12.94 -7.47
C GLY A 317 -7.16 -13.93 -8.56
N PRO A 318 -8.06 -14.20 -9.52
CA PRO A 318 -7.86 -15.25 -10.52
C PRO A 318 -6.67 -14.97 -11.44
N ASP A 319 -6.42 -13.70 -11.77
CA ASP A 319 -5.46 -13.30 -12.80
C ASP A 319 -4.11 -12.82 -12.23
N GLY A 320 -3.96 -12.75 -10.90
CA GLY A 320 -2.77 -12.20 -10.25
C GLY A 320 -1.52 -13.04 -10.53
N ASP A 321 -0.39 -12.38 -10.81
CA ASP A 321 0.91 -13.04 -11.00
C ASP A 321 1.91 -12.67 -9.88
N GLY A 322 2.84 -13.57 -9.60
CA GLY A 322 3.87 -13.40 -8.58
C GLY A 322 3.76 -14.39 -7.43
N ARG A 323 4.61 -14.19 -6.41
CA ARG A 323 4.77 -15.15 -5.31
C ARG A 323 3.65 -15.08 -4.26
N TYR A 324 2.95 -13.96 -4.18
CA TYR A 324 2.02 -13.63 -3.11
C TYR A 324 0.58 -13.50 -3.64
N THR A 325 0.18 -14.44 -4.50
CA THR A 325 -1.16 -14.50 -5.10
C THR A 325 -1.87 -15.78 -4.69
N ASP A 326 -3.19 -15.70 -4.50
CA ASP A 326 -4.07 -16.86 -4.35
C ASP A 326 -5.15 -16.81 -5.44
N HIS A 327 -5.06 -17.72 -6.40
CA HIS A 327 -5.98 -17.75 -7.55
C HIS A 327 -7.38 -18.30 -7.22
N ALA A 328 -7.53 -18.97 -6.08
CA ALA A 328 -8.81 -19.53 -5.65
C ALA A 328 -9.65 -18.52 -4.86
N GLY A 329 -9.01 -17.51 -4.25
CA GLY A 329 -9.70 -16.45 -3.52
C GLY A 329 -10.64 -15.58 -4.38
N PRO A 330 -11.46 -14.71 -3.78
CA PRO A 330 -12.26 -13.73 -4.52
C PRO A 330 -11.38 -12.75 -5.30
N ASP A 331 -11.92 -12.09 -6.31
CA ASP A 331 -11.16 -11.07 -7.05
C ASP A 331 -11.01 -9.80 -6.21
N ALA A 332 -9.91 -9.68 -5.45
CA ALA A 332 -9.68 -8.52 -4.59
C ALA A 332 -9.57 -7.23 -5.39
N SER A 333 -9.07 -7.28 -6.63
CA SER A 333 -8.92 -6.09 -7.44
C SER A 333 -10.27 -5.53 -7.88
N GLU A 334 -11.18 -6.40 -8.33
CA GLU A 334 -12.56 -6.02 -8.62
C GLU A 334 -13.28 -5.52 -7.36
N ILE A 335 -13.10 -6.19 -6.22
CA ILE A 335 -13.70 -5.77 -4.93
C ILE A 335 -13.18 -4.38 -4.52
N VAL A 336 -11.86 -4.15 -4.57
CA VAL A 336 -11.24 -2.85 -4.26
C VAL A 336 -11.82 -1.75 -5.15
N TRP A 337 -11.93 -2.01 -6.46
CA TRP A 337 -12.45 -1.02 -7.39
C TRP A 337 -13.93 -0.70 -7.14
N ARG A 338 -14.78 -1.73 -6.98
CA ARG A 338 -16.20 -1.52 -6.68
C ARG A 338 -16.41 -0.83 -5.34
N PHE A 339 -15.55 -1.09 -4.36
CA PHE A 339 -15.56 -0.36 -3.10
C PHE A 339 -15.17 1.10 -3.30
N ALA A 340 -14.10 1.40 -4.04
CA ALA A 340 -13.68 2.76 -4.35
C ALA A 340 -14.77 3.56 -5.10
N GLU A 341 -15.35 2.96 -6.14
CA GLU A 341 -16.39 3.56 -6.99
C GLU A 341 -17.63 4.01 -6.18
N ARG A 342 -18.02 3.24 -5.16
CA ARG A 342 -19.16 3.57 -4.29
C ARG A 342 -18.88 4.67 -3.26
N HIS A 343 -17.62 5.03 -3.04
CA HIS A 343 -17.20 5.87 -1.93
C HIS A 343 -16.31 7.05 -2.36
N PRO A 344 -16.79 7.95 -3.24
CA PRO A 344 -16.15 9.24 -3.41
C PRO A 344 -16.15 10.02 -2.08
N MET A 345 -15.12 10.83 -1.85
CA MET A 345 -15.05 11.78 -0.75
C MET A 345 -16.22 12.77 -0.89
N ARG A 346 -17.06 12.87 0.14
CA ARG A 346 -18.22 13.77 0.18
C ARG A 346 -17.93 15.06 0.93
#